data_AF-A0A699X5V5-F1
#
_entry.id   AF-A0A699X5V5-F1
#
_cell.length_a   1.000
_cell.length_b   1.000
_cell.length_c   1.000
_cell.angle_alpha   90.00
_cell.angle_beta   90.00
_cell.angle_gamma   90.00
#
_symmetry.space_group_name_H-M   'P 1'
#
loop_
_entity.id
_entity.type
_entity.pdbx_description
1 polymer ?
#
loop_
_entity_poly.entity_id
_entity_poly.type
_entity_poly.pdbx_seq_one_letter_code
_entity_poly.pdbx_strand_id
1 'polypeptide(L)' 'SIILENLPTFNSAFRFEERMRSLETSFSEFRQTNQFADAVSAILGMVHQYMDQQMKETVREAV' A
#
# COMPACT_ATOMS: atom_id res chain seq x y z
N SER A 1 -11.81 15.56 11.18
CA SER A 1 -10.62 15.18 11.98
C SER A 1 -9.41 15.28 11.08
N ILE A 2 -8.30 15.91 11.51
CA ILE A 2 -7.08 16.16 10.70
C ILE A 2 -6.53 14.89 10.01
N ILE A 3 -6.83 13.70 10.56
CA ILE A 3 -6.46 12.39 10.02
C ILE A 3 -7.17 12.09 8.67
N LEU A 4 -8.44 12.49 8.52
CA LEU A 4 -9.24 12.29 7.30
C LEU A 4 -8.69 13.06 6.09
N GLU A 5 -8.23 14.29 6.29
CA GLU A 5 -7.61 15.11 5.22
C GLU A 5 -6.20 14.64 4.88
N ASN A 6 -5.48 14.08 5.86
CA ASN A 6 -4.10 13.67 5.68
C ASN A 6 -3.97 12.32 4.98
N LEU A 7 -4.94 11.41 5.01
CA LEU A 7 -4.81 10.08 4.36
C LEU A 7 -4.72 10.17 2.82
N PRO A 8 -5.64 10.86 2.13
CA PRO A 8 -5.53 11.07 0.69
C PRO A 8 -4.30 11.91 0.33
N THR A 9 -3.99 12.92 1.15
CA THR A 9 -2.82 13.78 1.00
C THR A 9 -1.52 12.99 1.19
N PHE A 10 -1.48 12.00 2.09
CA PHE A 10 -0.36 11.12 2.33
C PHE A 10 -0.12 10.19 1.14
N ASN A 11 -1.17 9.54 0.63
CA ASN A 11 -1.07 8.68 -0.55
C ASN A 11 -0.53 9.46 -1.77
N SER A 12 -1.04 10.69 -1.97
CA SER A 12 -0.62 11.56 -3.06
C SER A 12 0.79 12.15 -2.86
N ALA A 13 1.12 12.65 -1.66
CA ALA A 13 2.42 13.26 -1.36
C ALA A 13 3.57 12.24 -1.38
N PHE A 14 3.29 10.98 -1.02
CA PHE A 14 4.28 9.90 -1.09
C PHE A 14 4.29 9.17 -2.44
N ARG A 15 3.37 9.47 -3.37
CA ARG A 15 3.15 8.68 -4.61
C ARG A 15 3.15 7.18 -4.31
N PHE A 16 2.45 6.81 -3.24
CA PHE A 16 2.63 5.52 -2.58
C PHE A 16 2.31 4.35 -3.51
N GLU A 17 1.18 4.42 -4.22
CA GLU A 17 0.80 3.49 -5.30
C GLU A 17 1.90 3.26 -6.35
N GLU A 18 2.55 4.33 -6.78
CA GLU A 18 3.54 4.27 -7.85
C GLU A 18 4.86 3.65 -7.37
N ARG A 19 5.27 3.98 -6.13
CA ARG A 19 6.42 3.34 -5.49
C ARG A 19 6.15 1.87 -5.19
N MET A 20 4.93 1.55 -4.75
CA MET A 20 4.49 0.20 -4.44
C MET A 20 4.53 -0.69 -5.70
N ARG A 21 3.96 -0.21 -6.81
CA ARG A 21 4.02 -0.90 -8.11
C ARG A 21 5.44 -1.08 -8.63
N SER A 22 6.30 -0.06 -8.48
CA SER A 22 7.72 -0.17 -8.83
C SER A 22 8.41 -1.24 -7.99
N LEU A 23 8.09 -1.31 -6.70
CA LEU A 23 8.65 -2.29 -5.77
C LEU A 23 8.22 -3.71 -6.15
N GLU A 24 6.92 -3.93 -6.39
CA GLU A 24 6.39 -5.21 -6.87
C GLU A 24 7.05 -5.67 -8.17
N THR A 25 7.28 -4.73 -9.10
CA THR A 25 7.95 -5.01 -10.38
C THR A 25 9.41 -5.42 -10.17
N SER A 26 10.17 -4.65 -9.35
CA SER A 26 11.54 -5.00 -9.01
C SER A 26 11.63 -6.36 -8.33
N PHE A 27 10.73 -6.69 -7.39
CA PHE A 27 10.70 -8.01 -6.74
C PHE A 27 10.25 -9.15 -7.64
N SER A 28 9.39 -8.86 -8.63
CA SER A 28 8.97 -9.82 -9.64
C SER A 28 10.15 -10.38 -10.43
N GLU A 29 11.14 -9.55 -10.74
CA GLU A 29 12.37 -9.95 -11.43
C GLU A 29 13.25 -10.88 -10.56
N PHE A 30 13.19 -10.74 -9.23
CA PHE A 30 13.94 -11.57 -8.27
C PHE A 30 13.24 -12.89 -7.90
N ARG A 31 12.01 -13.12 -8.38
CA ARG A 31 11.13 -14.22 -7.93
C ARG A 31 11.55 -15.62 -8.39
N GLN A 32 12.61 -15.76 -9.18
CA GLN A 32 13.00 -17.06 -9.73
C GLN A 32 13.52 -18.05 -8.67
N THR A 33 13.98 -17.62 -7.48
CA THR A 33 14.49 -18.55 -6.45
C THR A 33 14.40 -18.10 -4.98
N ASN A 34 13.90 -16.89 -4.67
CA ASN A 34 14.12 -16.30 -3.35
C ASN A 34 12.84 -16.23 -2.49
N GLN A 35 12.80 -16.97 -1.38
CA GLN A 35 11.75 -16.89 -0.33
C GLN A 35 11.56 -15.46 0.21
N PHE A 36 12.55 -14.58 0.05
CA PHE A 36 12.45 -13.15 0.35
C PHE A 36 11.45 -12.43 -0.56
N ALA A 37 11.35 -12.81 -1.83
CA ALA A 37 10.40 -12.18 -2.77
C ALA A 37 8.94 -12.48 -2.36
N ASP A 38 8.67 -13.70 -1.91
CA ASP A 38 7.33 -14.08 -1.41
C ASP A 38 6.99 -13.35 -0.12
N ALA A 39 7.94 -13.26 0.82
CA ALA A 39 7.74 -12.51 2.06
C ALA A 39 7.48 -11.01 1.81
N VAL A 40 8.23 -10.39 0.90
CA VAL A 40 8.01 -8.98 0.53
C VAL A 40 6.68 -8.79 -0.19
N SER A 41 6.29 -9.72 -1.07
CA SER A 41 4.99 -9.69 -1.73
C SER A 41 3.83 -9.82 -0.72
N ALA A 42 3.97 -10.67 0.30
CA ALA A 42 2.99 -10.80 1.36
C ALA A 42 2.86 -9.52 2.20
N ILE A 43 3.98 -8.89 2.57
CA ILE A 43 3.98 -7.61 3.29
C ILE A 43 3.30 -6.52 2.45
N LEU A 44 3.61 -6.44 1.16
CA LEU A 44 2.97 -5.50 0.24
C LEU A 44 1.45 -5.73 0.17
N GLY A 45 1.01 -6.98 0.02
CA GLY A 45 -0.41 -7.32 0.05
C GLY A 45 -1.12 -6.86 1.33
N MET A 46 -0.50 -7.03 2.49
CA MET A 46 -1.05 -6.57 3.78
C MET A 46 -1.19 -5.04 3.83
N VAL A 47 -0.19 -4.31 3.32
CA VAL A 47 -0.24 -2.84 3.31
C VAL A 47 -1.34 -2.33 2.37
N HIS A 48 -1.52 -2.92 1.19
CA HIS A 48 -2.64 -2.58 0.30
C HIS A 48 -3.99 -2.81 1.00
N GLN A 49 -4.19 -3.98 1.62
CA GLN A 49 -5.44 -4.30 2.32
C GLN A 49 -5.72 -3.33 3.48
N TYR A 50 -4.69 -2.97 4.24
CA TYR A 50 -4.80 -1.99 5.30
C TYR A 50 -5.24 -0.62 4.77
N MET A 51 -4.62 -0.15 3.69
CA MET A 51 -4.96 1.15 3.07
C MET A 51 -6.40 1.17 2.56
N ASP A 52 -6.84 0.10 1.90
CA ASP A 52 -8.23 -0.06 1.42
C ASP A 52 -9.23 -0.07 2.57
N GLN A 53 -8.91 -0.78 3.66
CA GLN A 53 -9.76 -0.84 4.84
C GLN A 53 -9.84 0.52 5.55
N GLN A 54 -8.70 1.16 5.79
CA GLN A 54 -8.65 2.50 6.39
C GLN A 54 -9.44 3.50 5.57
N MET A 55 -9.34 3.48 4.25
CA MET A 55 -10.11 4.38 3.39
C MET A 55 -11.62 4.13 3.51
N LYS A 56 -12.06 2.87 3.55
CA LYS A 56 -13.49 2.52 3.71
C LYS A 56 -14.05 2.91 5.09
N GLU A 57 -13.30 2.68 6.17
CA GLU A 57 -13.71 3.06 7.53
C GLU A 57 -13.75 4.59 7.68
N THR A 58 -12.73 5.25 7.16
CA THR A 58 -12.62 6.72 7.13
C THR A 58 -13.80 7.36 6.40
N VAL A 59 -14.18 6.86 5.22
CA VAL A 59 -15.36 7.33 4.48
C VAL A 59 -16.65 7.07 5.24
N ARG A 60 -16.78 5.93 5.93
CA ARG A 60 -17.95 5.59 6.74
C ARG A 60 -18.12 6.53 7.93
N GLU A 61 -17.05 6.87 8.64
CA GLU A 61 -17.11 7.76 9.80
C GLU A 61 -17.39 9.22 9.45
N ALA A 62 -17.16 9.61 8.19
CA ALA A 62 -17.39 10.97 7.70
C ALA A 62 -18.84 11.22 7.23
N VAL A 63 -19.68 10.18 7.09
CA VAL A 63 -21.09 10.23 6.67
C VAL A 63 -22.01 10.11 7.88
#